data_AF-A0A7L4CD30-F1
#
_entry.id   AF-A0A7L4CD30-F1
#
_cell.length_a   1.000
_cell.length_b   1.000
_cell.length_c   1.000
_cell.angle_alpha   90.00
_cell.angle_beta   90.00
_cell.angle_gamma   90.00
#
_symmetry.space_group_name_H-M   'P 1'
#
loop_
_entity.id
_entity.type
_entity.pdbx_description
1 polymer ?
#
loop_
_entity_poly.entity_id
_entity_poly.type
_entity_poly.pdbx_seq_one_letter_code
_entity_poly.pdbx_strand_id
1 'polypeptide(L)'
;AVTEEELSQALVDGEEITAPPARRSMENGCLESTESSAAESTTEGERELLNFSLEETNKIREELGMKPVPRDKFSSFSSRETDCNRKKRNNVLNAILLLMKELDAEGLEVVQQTVGRRLQAFRKKELQEE
;
A
#
# COMPACT_ATOMS: atom_id res chain seq x y z
N ALA A 1 4.21 49.96 -6.10
CA ALA A 1 4.51 49.39 -7.42
C ALA A 1 5.94 48.86 -7.34
N VAL A 2 6.21 47.68 -7.89
CA VAL A 2 7.55 47.06 -7.84
C VAL A 2 8.47 47.80 -8.82
N THR A 3 9.73 48.00 -8.45
CA THR A 3 10.72 48.72 -9.28
C THR A 3 11.41 47.77 -10.28
N GLU A 4 11.94 48.32 -11.37
CA GLU A 4 12.64 47.55 -12.41
C GLU A 4 13.88 46.82 -11.87
N GLU A 5 14.60 47.44 -10.94
CA GLU A 5 15.70 46.82 -10.21
C GLU A 5 15.26 45.58 -9.40
N GLU A 6 14.12 45.66 -8.70
CA GLU A 6 13.60 44.51 -7.92
C GLU A 6 13.20 43.34 -8.82
N LEU A 7 12.65 43.63 -10.01
CA LEU A 7 12.33 42.61 -11.01
C LEU A 7 13.59 41.96 -11.59
N SER A 8 14.62 42.75 -11.84
CA SER A 8 15.90 42.26 -12.37
C SER A 8 16.63 41.39 -11.35
N GLN A 9 16.59 41.75 -10.07
CA GLN A 9 17.20 40.98 -9.00
C GLN A 9 16.51 39.63 -8.78
N ALA A 10 15.17 39.60 -8.79
CA ALA A 10 14.41 38.37 -8.60
C ALA A 10 14.64 37.33 -9.73
N LEU A 11 14.92 37.79 -10.95
CA LEU A 11 15.24 36.93 -12.08
C LEU A 11 16.63 36.26 -11.94
N VAL A 12 17.58 36.96 -11.31
CA VAL A 12 18.95 36.45 -11.08
C VAL A 12 19.01 35.57 -9.84
N ASP A 13 18.31 35.94 -8.78
CA ASP A 13 18.37 35.25 -7.48
C ASP A 13 17.33 34.13 -7.32
N GLY A 14 16.33 34.07 -8.21
CA GLY A 14 15.27 33.07 -8.14
C GLY A 14 15.79 31.66 -8.39
N GLU A 15 15.45 30.72 -7.51
CA GLU A 15 15.77 29.30 -7.72
C GLU A 15 14.81 28.67 -8.75
N GLU A 16 15.37 27.90 -9.70
CA GLU A 16 14.58 27.13 -10.64
C GLU A 16 13.90 25.96 -9.91
N ILE A 17 12.57 25.93 -9.90
CA ILE A 17 11.80 24.80 -9.37
C ILE A 17 11.92 23.64 -10.36
N THR A 18 12.97 22.85 -10.22
CA THR A 18 13.11 21.59 -10.93
C THR A 18 12.06 20.59 -10.43
N ALA A 19 11.63 19.68 -11.31
CA ALA A 19 10.69 18.63 -10.93
C ALA A 19 11.21 17.88 -9.69
N PRO A 20 10.32 17.41 -8.79
CA PRO A 20 10.73 16.68 -7.60
C PRO A 20 11.67 15.55 -8.01
N PRO A 21 12.82 15.38 -7.33
CA PRO A 21 13.81 14.38 -7.71
C PRO A 21 13.11 13.04 -7.85
N ALA A 22 13.35 12.37 -8.99
CA ALA A 22 12.88 11.00 -9.20
C ALA A 22 13.25 10.23 -7.93
N ARG A 23 12.23 9.72 -7.24
CA ARG A 23 12.37 9.09 -5.93
C ARG A 23 13.56 8.17 -6.02
N ARG A 24 14.68 8.55 -5.39
CA ARG A 24 15.75 7.62 -5.11
C ARG A 24 15.02 6.54 -4.35
N SER A 25 14.94 5.36 -4.94
CA SER A 25 14.31 4.20 -4.35
C SER A 25 14.99 3.97 -3.02
N MET A 26 14.47 4.60 -1.96
CA MET A 26 14.48 4.01 -0.64
C MET A 26 13.67 2.74 -0.83
N GLU A 27 14.39 1.67 -1.20
CA GLU A 27 14.37 0.45 -0.41
C GLU A 27 13.81 0.80 0.96
N ASN A 28 12.51 0.54 1.11
CA ASN A 28 11.77 0.28 2.33
C ASN A 28 10.30 0.08 1.91
N GLY A 29 10.07 -1.12 1.36
CA GLY A 29 8.90 -1.92 1.73
C GLY A 29 7.58 -1.64 1.01
N CYS A 30 7.56 -1.60 -0.31
CA CYS A 30 6.38 -2.07 -1.04
C CYS A 30 6.85 -2.79 -2.29
N LEU A 31 7.31 -4.02 -2.08
CA LEU A 31 7.62 -4.93 -3.17
C LEU A 31 6.31 -5.26 -3.90
N GLU A 32 6.29 -4.90 -5.18
CA GLU A 32 5.52 -5.62 -6.20
C GLU A 32 5.55 -7.12 -5.89
N SER A 33 4.43 -7.65 -5.43
CA SER A 33 4.23 -9.09 -5.36
C SER A 33 3.78 -9.57 -6.73
N THR A 34 4.75 -9.56 -7.65
CA THR A 34 4.85 -10.58 -8.68
C THR A 34 5.11 -11.90 -7.94
N GLU A 35 4.11 -12.77 -7.96
CA GLU A 35 4.16 -14.21 -7.70
C GLU A 35 5.49 -14.77 -7.12
N SER A 36 5.57 -14.96 -5.81
CA SER A 36 6.14 -16.19 -5.26
C SER A 36 5.83 -16.33 -3.77
N SER A 37 5.72 -17.59 -3.38
CA SER A 37 5.23 -18.12 -2.11
C SER A 37 6.15 -17.83 -0.92
N ALA A 38 5.54 -17.86 0.28
CA ALA A 38 6.13 -18.01 1.61
C ALA A 38 6.86 -16.80 2.26
N ALA A 39 6.12 -16.01 3.05
CA ALA A 39 6.57 -15.48 4.34
C ALA A 39 5.44 -14.71 5.06
N GLU A 40 4.52 -15.41 5.72
CA GLU A 40 3.67 -14.80 6.74
C GLU A 40 4.44 -14.74 8.08
N SER A 41 5.30 -13.74 8.31
CA SER A 41 5.93 -13.51 9.63
C SER A 41 6.67 -12.15 9.77
N THR A 42 6.14 -11.03 9.27
CA THR A 42 6.86 -9.73 9.35
C THR A 42 6.18 -8.65 10.19
N THR A 43 4.97 -8.85 10.70
CA THR A 43 4.25 -7.79 11.42
C THR A 43 4.73 -7.53 12.86
N GLU A 44 5.42 -8.47 13.49
CA GLU A 44 6.00 -8.30 14.85
C GLU A 44 7.32 -7.53 14.80
N GLY A 45 8.21 -7.84 13.85
CA GLY A 45 9.54 -7.20 13.73
C GLY A 45 9.48 -5.71 13.36
N GLU A 46 8.50 -5.31 12.55
CA GLU A 46 8.26 -3.90 12.22
C GLU A 46 7.77 -3.08 13.43
N ARG A 47 6.96 -3.70 14.32
CA ARG A 47 6.50 -3.06 15.56
C ARG A 47 7.62 -2.88 16.57
N GLU A 48 8.56 -3.83 16.64
CA GLU A 48 9.75 -3.74 17.49
C GLU A 48 10.70 -2.65 17.00
N LEU A 49 10.97 -2.57 15.69
CA LEU A 49 11.75 -1.49 15.08
C LEU A 49 11.15 -0.09 15.35
N LEU A 50 9.82 0.04 15.24
CA LEU A 50 9.12 1.28 15.53
C LEU A 50 9.17 1.65 17.02
N ASN A 51 9.27 0.68 17.93
CA ASN A 51 9.45 0.96 19.36
C ASN A 51 10.81 1.56 19.64
N PHE A 52 11.88 0.94 19.15
CA PHE A 52 13.23 1.45 19.35
C PHE A 52 13.36 2.91 18.86
N SER A 53 12.74 3.24 17.73
CA SER A 53 12.69 4.61 17.20
C SER A 53 11.88 5.58 18.07
N LEU A 54 10.73 5.14 18.63
CA LEU A 54 9.92 5.97 19.53
C LEU A 54 10.62 6.25 20.85
N GLU A 55 11.28 5.24 21.43
CA GLU A 55 12.06 5.37 22.66
C GLU A 55 13.23 6.35 22.49
N GLU A 56 13.98 6.25 21.39
CA GLU A 56 15.08 7.16 21.08
C GLU A 56 14.57 8.61 20.88
N THR A 57 13.46 8.77 20.16
CA THR A 57 12.82 10.07 19.97
C THR A 57 12.36 10.70 21.28
N ASN A 58 11.82 9.90 22.20
CA ASN A 58 11.38 10.38 23.51
C ASN A 58 12.55 10.83 24.38
N LYS A 59 13.71 10.18 24.31
CA LYS A 59 14.92 10.64 25.01
C LYS A 59 15.33 12.06 24.59
N ILE A 60 15.40 12.33 23.29
CA ILE A 60 15.73 13.67 22.76
C ILE A 60 14.69 14.70 23.23
N ARG A 61 13.40 14.32 23.23
CA ARG A 61 12.33 15.23 23.69
C ARG A 61 12.45 15.56 25.17
N GLU A 62 12.80 14.60 26.01
CA GLU A 62 13.06 14.83 27.43
C GLU A 62 14.28 15.73 27.64
N GLU A 63 15.37 15.52 26.90
CA GLU A 63 16.57 16.38 26.94
C GLU A 63 16.25 17.84 26.56
N LEU A 64 15.28 18.05 25.66
CA LEU A 64 14.78 19.37 25.27
C LEU A 64 13.68 19.92 26.21
N GLY A 65 13.40 19.25 27.33
CA GLY A 65 12.37 19.65 28.31
C GLY A 65 10.92 19.45 27.84
N MET A 66 10.72 18.64 26.80
CA MET A 66 9.41 18.33 26.22
C MET A 66 8.84 17.03 26.81
N LYS A 67 7.51 16.96 26.92
CA LYS A 67 6.82 15.76 27.44
C LYS A 67 6.85 14.60 26.45
N PRO A 68 7.16 13.35 26.83
CA PRO A 68 7.18 12.16 25.97
C PRO A 68 5.88 11.95 25.19
N VAL A 69 5.95 11.34 23.99
CA VAL A 69 4.75 11.03 23.20
C VAL A 69 4.22 9.67 23.64
N PRO A 70 2.95 9.57 24.08
CA PRO A 70 2.34 8.29 24.39
C PRO A 70 2.18 7.42 23.13
N ARG A 71 2.51 6.13 23.28
CA ARG A 71 2.44 5.12 22.21
C ARG A 71 1.02 4.94 21.65
N ASP A 72 0.00 5.21 22.47
CA ASP A 72 -1.41 5.02 22.13
C ASP A 72 -1.90 5.92 20.98
N LYS A 73 -1.24 7.06 20.73
CA LYS A 73 -1.61 7.98 19.65
C LYS A 73 -1.20 7.49 18.26
N PHE A 74 -0.27 6.53 18.20
CA PHE A 74 0.26 5.98 16.95
C PHE A 74 -0.36 4.61 16.61
N SER A 75 -1.21 4.06 17.47
CA SER A 75 -1.92 2.78 17.22
C SER A 75 -2.98 2.88 16.10
N SER A 76 -3.30 4.09 15.65
CA SER A 76 -4.26 4.37 14.56
C SER A 76 -3.89 3.74 13.21
N PHE A 77 -2.63 3.33 13.02
CA PHE A 77 -2.19 2.71 11.77
C PHE A 77 -2.53 1.22 11.64
N SER A 78 -2.92 0.54 12.74
CA SER A 78 -3.24 -0.89 12.70
C SER A 78 -4.58 -1.24 12.02
N SER A 79 -5.53 -0.30 11.91
CA SER A 79 -6.86 -0.59 11.34
C SER A 79 -6.88 -0.52 9.81
N ARG A 80 -6.01 0.30 9.20
CA ARG A 80 -6.16 0.66 7.78
C ARG A 80 -5.80 -0.49 6.82
N GLU A 81 -4.89 -1.38 7.22
CA GLU A 81 -4.49 -2.53 6.39
C GLU A 81 -5.52 -3.67 6.39
N THR A 82 -6.25 -3.87 7.49
CA THR A 82 -7.34 -4.87 7.53
C THR A 82 -8.63 -4.34 6.91
N ASP A 83 -8.89 -3.03 6.97
CA ASP A 83 -10.06 -2.41 6.37
C ASP A 83 -10.00 -2.35 4.84
N CYS A 84 -8.83 -2.08 4.25
CA CYS A 84 -8.67 -2.03 2.80
C CYS A 84 -8.90 -3.40 2.15
N ASN A 85 -8.46 -4.48 2.82
CA ASN A 85 -8.66 -5.86 2.38
C ASN A 85 -10.13 -6.31 2.55
N ARG A 86 -10.78 -5.91 3.65
CA ARG A 86 -12.21 -6.18 3.88
C ARG A 86 -13.10 -5.46 2.85
N LYS A 87 -12.82 -4.18 2.54
CA LYS A 87 -13.52 -3.42 1.49
C LYS A 87 -13.31 -4.03 0.09
N LYS A 88 -12.08 -4.45 -0.25
CA LYS A 88 -11.80 -5.14 -1.52
C LYS A 88 -12.60 -6.46 -1.66
N ARG A 89 -12.67 -7.28 -0.61
CA ARG A 89 -13.48 -8.52 -0.62
C ARG A 89 -14.97 -8.26 -0.80
N ASN A 90 -15.49 -7.19 -0.19
CA ASN A 90 -16.87 -6.77 -0.39
C ASN A 90 -17.14 -6.30 -1.83
N ASN A 91 -16.17 -5.64 -2.47
CA ASN A 91 -16.29 -5.20 -3.86
C ASN A 91 -16.36 -6.39 -4.83
N VAL A 92 -15.55 -7.43 -4.60
CA VAL A 92 -15.55 -8.63 -5.45
C VAL A 92 -16.87 -9.38 -5.32
N LEU A 93 -17.36 -9.60 -4.10
CA LEU A 93 -18.65 -10.26 -3.88
C LEU A 93 -19.79 -9.46 -4.52
N ASN A 94 -19.80 -8.13 -4.37
CA ASN A 94 -20.80 -7.28 -5.01
C ASN A 94 -20.73 -7.36 -6.54
N ALA A 95 -19.54 -7.34 -7.13
CA ALA A 95 -19.38 -7.48 -8.58
C ALA A 95 -19.90 -8.85 -9.08
N ILE A 96 -19.61 -9.94 -8.36
CA ILE A 96 -20.14 -11.27 -8.68
C ILE A 96 -21.67 -11.28 -8.61
N LEU A 97 -22.25 -10.71 -7.55
CA LEU A 97 -23.70 -10.65 -7.39
C LEU A 97 -24.38 -9.79 -8.46
N LEU A 98 -23.74 -8.70 -8.91
CA LEU A 98 -24.26 -7.87 -10.01
C LEU A 98 -24.20 -8.61 -11.35
N LEU A 99 -23.07 -9.25 -11.66
CA LEU A 99 -22.92 -10.07 -12.85
C LEU A 99 -23.98 -11.20 -12.89
N MET A 100 -24.18 -11.91 -11.78
CA MET A 100 -25.21 -12.96 -11.72
C MET A 100 -26.65 -12.46 -11.89
N LYS A 101 -26.92 -11.18 -11.64
CA LYS A 101 -28.24 -10.58 -11.89
C LYS A 101 -28.43 -10.17 -13.35
N GLU A 102 -27.35 -9.80 -14.03
CA GLU A 102 -27.38 -9.28 -15.40
C GLU A 102 -27.20 -10.37 -16.47
N LEU A 103 -26.57 -11.50 -16.12
CA LEU A 103 -26.35 -12.60 -17.05
C LEU A 103 -27.65 -13.36 -17.32
N ASP A 104 -27.88 -13.66 -18.60
CA ASP A 104 -28.90 -14.57 -19.07
C ASP A 104 -28.42 -16.03 -19.04
N ALA A 105 -29.29 -16.95 -19.50
CA ALA A 105 -28.99 -18.38 -19.48
C ALA A 105 -27.75 -18.74 -20.32
N GLU A 106 -27.57 -18.09 -21.47
CA GLU A 106 -26.42 -18.30 -22.35
C GLU A 106 -25.12 -17.78 -21.71
N GLY A 107 -25.16 -16.56 -21.17
CA GLY A 107 -24.02 -15.99 -20.45
C GLY A 107 -23.58 -16.83 -19.25
N LEU A 108 -24.54 -17.40 -18.51
CA LEU A 108 -24.25 -18.28 -17.38
C LEU A 108 -23.60 -19.60 -17.81
N GLU A 109 -24.03 -20.18 -18.93
CA GLU A 109 -23.44 -21.40 -19.48
C GLU A 109 -21.97 -21.18 -19.89
N VAL A 110 -21.66 -20.05 -20.51
CA VAL A 110 -20.27 -19.67 -20.87
C VAL A 110 -19.39 -19.58 -19.63
N VAL A 111 -19.89 -18.95 -18.55
CA VAL A 111 -19.16 -18.85 -17.28
C VAL A 111 -18.90 -20.25 -16.70
N GLN A 112 -19.93 -21.10 -16.66
CA GLN A 112 -19.82 -22.47 -16.14
C GLN A 112 -18.77 -23.29 -16.93
N GLN A 113 -18.83 -23.27 -18.25
CA GLN A 113 -17.88 -24.00 -19.09
C GLN A 113 -16.45 -23.47 -18.88
N THR A 114 -16.27 -22.16 -18.82
CA THR A 114 -14.97 -21.52 -18.65
C THR A 114 -14.35 -21.87 -17.30
N VAL A 115 -15.12 -21.76 -16.22
CA VAL A 115 -14.68 -22.13 -14.87
C VAL A 115 -14.34 -23.63 -14.81
N GLY A 116 -15.16 -24.49 -15.42
CA GLY A 116 -14.89 -25.92 -15.52
C GLY A 116 -13.56 -26.26 -16.20
N ARG A 117 -13.26 -25.62 -17.34
CA ARG A 117 -11.99 -25.79 -18.06
C ARG A 117 -10.79 -25.33 -17.22
N ARG A 118 -10.91 -24.18 -16.55
CA ARG A 118 -9.85 -23.66 -15.67
C ARG A 118 -9.58 -24.60 -14.49
N LEU A 119 -10.64 -25.10 -13.85
CA LEU A 119 -10.50 -26.03 -12.72
C LEU A 119 -9.83 -27.35 -13.15
N GLN A 120 -10.18 -27.85 -14.34
CA GLN A 120 -9.52 -29.03 -14.89
C GLN A 120 -8.03 -28.78 -15.17
N ALA A 121 -7.68 -27.59 -15.69
CA ALA A 121 -6.29 -27.22 -15.92
C ALA A 121 -5.49 -27.14 -14.61
N PHE A 122 -6.08 -26.63 -13.53
CA PHE A 122 -5.43 -26.62 -12.21
C PHE A 122 -5.14 -28.03 -11.69
N ARG A 123 -6.13 -28.94 -11.73
CA ARG A 123 -5.91 -30.34 -11.30
C ARG A 123 -4.80 -31.04 -12.08
N LYS A 124 -4.68 -30.75 -13.39
CA LYS A 124 -3.61 -31.31 -14.22
C LYS A 124 -2.23 -30.77 -13.86
N LYS A 125 -2.13 -29.51 -13.42
CA LYS A 125 -0.87 -28.93 -12.95
C LYS A 125 -0.45 -29.53 -11.60
N GLU A 126 -1.39 -29.67 -10.66
CA GLU A 126 -1.11 -30.30 -9.36
C GLU A 126 -0.55 -31.73 -9.52
N LEU A 127 -1.09 -32.51 -10.46
CA LEU A 127 -0.61 -33.87 -10.78
C LEU A 127 0.74 -33.93 -11.53
N GLN A 128 1.27 -32.81 -12.02
CA GLN A 128 2.57 -32.75 -12.70
C GLN A 128 3.71 -32.26 -11.78
N GLU A 129 3.37 -31.72 -10.60
CA GLU A 129 4.33 -31.25 -9.60
C GLU A 129 4.67 -32.30 -8.52
N GLU A 130 4.14 -33.52 -8.65
CA GLU A 130 4.42 -34.71 -7.81
C GLU A 130 5.20 -35.78 -8.60
#